data_AF-A0A8T5AH40-F1
#
_entry.id   AF-A0A8T5AH40-F1
#
_cell.length_a   1.000
_cell.length_b   1.000
_cell.length_c   1.000
_cell.angle_alpha   90.00
_cell.angle_beta   90.00
_cell.angle_gamma   90.00
#
_symmetry.space_group_name_H-M   'P 1'
#
loop_
_entity.id
_entity.type
_entity.pdbx_description
1 polymer ?
#
loop_
_entity_poly.entity_id
_entity_poly.type
_entity_poly.pdbx_seq_one_letter_code
_entity_poly.pdbx_strand_id
1 'polypeptide(L)'
;MVQAVLLLTIFLAAGISLKIADITGERTNGVLSYLLAGISGVLFGILIAESKISSAIMFGIIVGVTASAKVDKPNLAFGLFIAIITAIKCGLVIPTIWLFLVVATFAFADELGHKRYRKLKGPLKWFFQYRCALKVTMVFLAIIAVLPPVYCVGFFLFDAGYEATSALIRRLGPMPRFK
;
A
#
# COMPACT_ATOMS: atom_id res chain seq x y z
N MET A 1 12.02 21.03 -4.83
CA MET A 1 11.12 20.48 -5.88
C MET A 1 11.54 19.10 -6.34
N VAL A 2 12.78 18.87 -6.78
CA VAL A 2 13.25 17.56 -7.30
C VAL A 2 13.05 16.40 -6.32
N GLN A 3 13.35 16.60 -5.03
CA GLN A 3 13.16 15.57 -3.99
C GLN A 3 11.69 15.18 -3.79
N ALA A 4 10.76 16.14 -3.86
CA ALA A 4 9.33 15.87 -3.73
C ALA A 4 8.80 15.07 -4.93
N VAL A 5 9.21 15.41 -6.15
CA VAL A 5 8.81 14.64 -7.35
C VAL A 5 9.31 13.20 -7.27
N LEU A 6 10.57 12.99 -6.83
CA LEU A 6 11.12 11.66 -6.65
C LEU A 6 10.32 10.87 -5.61
N LEU A 7 10.02 11.47 -4.45
CA LEU A 7 9.21 10.85 -3.41
C LEU A 7 7.83 10.41 -3.93
N LEU A 8 7.11 11.31 -4.60
CA LEU A 8 5.80 11.03 -5.18
C LEU A 8 5.84 9.91 -6.24
N THR A 9 6.94 9.85 -7.00
CA THR A 9 7.16 8.79 -8.00
C THR A 9 7.37 7.44 -7.33
N ILE A 10 8.12 7.39 -6.21
CA ILE A 10 8.34 6.17 -5.44
C ILE A 10 7.01 5.68 -4.84
N PHE A 11 6.17 6.58 -4.29
CA PHE A 11 4.84 6.23 -3.81
C PHE A 11 3.98 5.59 -4.92
N LEU A 12 3.91 6.23 -6.10
CA LEU A 12 3.17 5.70 -7.25
C LEU A 12 3.67 4.32 -7.67
N ALA A 13 5.00 4.18 -7.83
CA ALA A 13 5.64 2.93 -8.22
C ALA A 13 5.42 1.82 -7.19
N ALA A 14 5.43 2.14 -5.90
CA ALA A 14 5.15 1.19 -4.82
C ALA A 14 3.72 0.64 -4.91
N GLY A 15 2.74 1.50 -5.20
CA GLY A 15 1.35 1.10 -5.36
C GLY A 15 1.11 0.20 -6.57
N ILE A 16 1.70 0.58 -7.72
CA ILE A 16 1.63 -0.21 -8.96
C ILE A 16 2.28 -1.59 -8.75
N SER A 17 3.55 -1.61 -8.33
CA SER A 17 4.31 -2.86 -8.15
C SER A 17 3.64 -3.81 -7.16
N LEU A 18 3.11 -3.30 -6.05
CA LEU A 18 2.38 -4.09 -5.06
C LEU A 18 1.15 -4.77 -5.69
N LYS A 19 0.38 -4.04 -6.50
CA LYS A 19 -0.82 -4.62 -7.10
C LYS A 19 -0.49 -5.69 -8.15
N ILE A 20 0.55 -5.47 -8.96
CA ILE A 20 0.99 -6.47 -9.93
C ILE A 20 1.51 -7.71 -9.19
N ALA A 21 2.29 -7.54 -8.11
CA ALA A 21 2.78 -8.65 -7.28
C ALA A 21 1.62 -9.47 -6.66
N ASP A 22 0.62 -8.78 -6.11
CA ASP A 22 -0.58 -9.40 -5.54
C ASP A 22 -1.33 -10.23 -6.59
N ILE A 23 -1.67 -9.64 -7.75
CA ILE A 23 -2.41 -10.32 -8.83
C ILE A 23 -1.62 -11.49 -9.41
N THR A 24 -0.32 -11.30 -9.67
CA THR A 24 0.53 -12.37 -10.22
C THR A 24 0.65 -13.52 -9.23
N GLY A 25 0.76 -13.25 -7.93
CA GLY A 25 0.72 -14.26 -6.88
C GLY A 25 -0.56 -15.09 -6.86
N GLU A 26 -1.74 -14.49 -7.03
CA GLU A 26 -2.99 -15.28 -7.07
C GLU A 26 -3.15 -16.10 -8.36
N ARG A 27 -2.54 -15.68 -9.48
CA ARG A 27 -2.65 -16.41 -10.76
C ARG A 27 -1.59 -17.49 -10.92
N THR A 28 -0.36 -17.17 -10.57
CA THR A 28 0.85 -17.95 -10.83
C THR A 28 1.83 -17.65 -9.71
N ASN A 29 1.95 -18.56 -8.74
CA ASN A 29 2.97 -18.52 -7.67
C ASN A 29 4.42 -18.73 -8.22
N GLY A 30 4.72 -18.20 -9.40
CA GLY A 30 6.01 -18.30 -10.07
C GLY A 30 6.97 -17.18 -9.66
N VAL A 31 8.21 -17.30 -10.14
CA VAL A 31 9.35 -16.41 -9.81
C VAL A 31 9.01 -14.92 -10.03
N LEU A 32 8.24 -14.61 -11.07
CA LEU A 32 7.85 -13.24 -11.40
C LEU A 32 7.03 -12.56 -10.28
N SER A 33 6.20 -13.32 -9.56
CA SER A 33 5.41 -12.78 -8.43
C SER A 33 6.31 -12.38 -7.24
N TYR A 34 7.37 -13.15 -6.98
CA TYR A 34 8.36 -12.85 -5.94
C TYR A 34 9.25 -11.69 -6.34
N LEU A 35 9.66 -11.62 -7.61
CA LEU A 35 10.47 -10.51 -8.13
C LEU A 35 9.72 -9.18 -7.98
N LEU A 36 8.45 -9.15 -8.39
CA LEU A 36 7.61 -7.95 -8.24
C LEU A 36 7.33 -7.59 -6.79
N ALA A 37 7.10 -8.60 -5.93
CA ALA A 37 6.94 -8.38 -4.49
C ALA A 37 8.24 -7.84 -3.87
N GLY A 38 9.41 -8.30 -4.33
CA GLY A 38 10.72 -7.79 -3.94
C GLY A 38 10.93 -6.34 -4.37
N ILE A 39 10.61 -5.99 -5.62
CA ILE A 39 10.65 -4.59 -6.10
C ILE A 39 9.75 -3.70 -5.23
N SER A 40 8.50 -4.14 -4.99
CA SER A 40 7.58 -3.42 -4.12
C SER A 40 8.18 -3.27 -2.71
N GLY A 41 8.74 -4.35 -2.15
CA GLY A 41 9.42 -4.33 -0.85
C GLY A 41 10.56 -3.31 -0.79
N VAL A 42 11.42 -3.25 -1.81
CA VAL A 42 12.50 -2.25 -1.88
C VAL A 42 11.93 -0.83 -1.86
N LEU A 43 10.89 -0.54 -2.66
CA LEU A 43 10.26 0.78 -2.69
C LEU A 43 9.63 1.13 -1.33
N PHE A 44 8.94 0.19 -0.69
CA PHE A 44 8.41 0.37 0.67
C PHE A 44 9.53 0.63 1.69
N GLY A 45 10.63 -0.10 1.62
CA GLY A 45 11.77 0.09 2.52
C GLY A 45 12.41 1.46 2.36
N ILE A 46 12.54 1.96 1.13
CA ILE A 46 13.00 3.32 0.85
C ILE A 46 12.03 4.36 1.45
N LEU A 47 10.72 4.18 1.26
CA LEU A 47 9.71 5.08 1.83
C LEU A 47 9.71 5.05 3.36
N ILE A 48 9.97 3.90 3.98
CA ILE A 48 10.10 3.77 5.44
C ILE A 48 11.33 4.53 5.96
N ALA A 49 12.45 4.49 5.24
CA ALA A 49 13.69 5.15 5.65
C ALA A 49 13.71 6.67 5.39
N GLU A 50 12.74 7.21 4.65
CA GLU A 50 12.76 8.62 4.23
C GLU A 50 12.48 9.61 5.37
N SER A 51 11.39 9.41 6.13
CA SER A 51 10.99 10.31 7.20
C SER A 51 10.09 9.61 8.22
N LYS A 52 9.95 10.21 9.41
CA LYS A 52 9.06 9.69 10.47
C LYS A 52 7.59 9.62 10.02
N ILE A 53 7.18 10.52 9.14
CA ILE A 53 5.81 10.61 8.62
C ILE A 53 5.60 9.53 7.55
N SER A 54 6.49 9.44 6.57
CA SER A 54 6.43 8.39 5.54
C SER A 54 6.51 6.99 6.17
N SER A 55 7.42 6.79 7.12
CA SER A 55 7.53 5.57 7.94
C SER A 55 6.22 5.23 8.63
N ALA A 56 5.57 6.20 9.29
CA ALA A 56 4.29 5.97 9.96
C ALA A 56 3.17 5.54 9.00
N ILE A 57 3.11 6.14 7.80
CA ILE A 57 2.13 5.76 6.77
C ILE A 57 2.43 4.34 6.26
N MET A 58 3.68 4.05 5.88
CA MET A 58 4.07 2.75 5.33
C MET A 58 3.89 1.62 6.34
N PHE A 59 4.42 1.77 7.56
CA PHE A 59 4.22 0.78 8.61
C PHE A 59 2.74 0.65 8.99
N GLY A 60 2.01 1.75 9.04
CA GLY A 60 0.58 1.73 9.35
C GLY A 60 -0.19 0.88 8.32
N ILE A 61 0.05 1.11 7.03
CA ILE A 61 -0.56 0.31 5.96
C ILE A 61 -0.14 -1.16 6.07
N ILE A 62 1.16 -1.44 6.23
CA ILE A 62 1.67 -2.80 6.34
C ILE A 62 1.01 -3.54 7.51
N VAL A 63 1.00 -2.93 8.70
CA VAL A 63 0.44 -3.55 9.90
C VAL A 63 -1.07 -3.73 9.79
N GLY A 64 -1.82 -2.72 9.33
CA GLY A 64 -3.27 -2.83 9.16
C GLY A 64 -3.68 -3.89 8.13
N VAL A 65 -2.92 -4.00 7.03
CA VAL A 65 -3.16 -5.00 5.98
C VAL A 65 -2.71 -6.42 6.40
N THR A 66 -1.64 -6.53 7.18
CA THR A 66 -1.18 -7.82 7.72
C THR A 66 -2.15 -8.33 8.80
N ALA A 67 -2.58 -7.45 9.71
CA ALA A 67 -3.52 -7.78 10.78
C ALA A 67 -4.90 -8.21 10.24
N SER A 68 -5.30 -7.70 9.09
CA SER A 68 -6.53 -8.11 8.41
C SER A 68 -6.39 -9.43 7.64
N ALA A 69 -5.25 -10.13 7.76
CA ALA A 69 -4.95 -11.39 7.05
C ALA A 69 -5.12 -11.25 5.53
N LYS A 70 -4.64 -10.14 4.98
CA LYS A 70 -4.54 -9.97 3.52
C LYS A 70 -3.21 -10.48 2.97
N VAL A 71 -2.18 -10.53 3.83
CA VAL A 71 -0.86 -11.08 3.51
C VAL A 71 -0.90 -12.59 3.80
N ASP A 72 -1.70 -13.31 3.03
CA ASP A 72 -1.89 -14.75 3.14
C ASP A 72 -0.99 -15.55 2.17
N LYS A 73 -0.38 -14.87 1.19
CA LYS A 73 0.46 -15.49 0.16
C LYS A 73 1.97 -15.35 0.45
N PRO A 74 2.78 -16.37 0.11
CA PRO A 74 4.21 -16.38 0.41
C PRO A 74 5.01 -15.33 -0.36
N ASN A 75 4.57 -14.93 -1.56
CA ASN A 75 5.19 -13.86 -2.32
C ASN A 75 5.06 -12.50 -1.61
N LEU A 76 3.90 -12.19 -1.03
CA LEU A 76 3.69 -10.95 -0.26
C LEU A 76 4.47 -10.96 1.06
N ALA A 77 4.58 -12.12 1.72
CA ALA A 77 5.44 -12.29 2.89
C ALA A 77 6.93 -12.06 2.53
N PHE A 78 7.38 -12.55 1.37
CA PHE A 78 8.71 -12.25 0.85
C PHE A 78 8.91 -10.75 0.59
N GLY A 79 7.94 -10.08 -0.04
CA GLY A 79 7.98 -8.63 -0.25
C GLY A 79 8.08 -7.85 1.07
N LEU A 80 7.35 -8.27 2.11
CA LEU A 80 7.44 -7.70 3.45
C LEU A 80 8.84 -7.87 4.05
N PHE A 81 9.42 -9.06 3.93
CA PHE A 81 10.78 -9.33 4.39
C PHE A 81 11.82 -8.43 3.68
N ILE A 82 11.69 -8.27 2.36
CA ILE A 82 12.54 -7.36 1.58
C ILE A 82 12.33 -5.89 2.00
N ALA A 83 11.12 -5.48 2.34
CA ALA A 83 10.86 -4.14 2.85
C ALA A 83 11.59 -3.87 4.17
N ILE A 84 11.58 -4.82 5.09
CA ILE A 84 12.29 -4.72 6.37
C ILE A 84 13.80 -4.64 6.15
N ILE A 85 14.38 -5.53 5.33
CA ILE A 85 15.83 -5.50 5.04
C ILE A 85 16.22 -4.17 4.40
N THR A 86 15.47 -3.72 3.42
CA THR A 86 15.75 -2.46 2.72
C THR A 86 15.66 -1.28 3.68
N ALA A 87 14.63 -1.24 4.54
CA ALA A 87 14.48 -0.20 5.55
C ALA A 87 15.68 -0.17 6.52
N ILE A 88 16.15 -1.33 6.99
CA ILE A 88 17.32 -1.42 7.87
C ILE A 88 18.57 -0.89 7.15
N LYS A 89 18.79 -1.30 5.90
CA LYS A 89 19.97 -0.87 5.11
C LYS A 89 19.97 0.62 4.78
N CYS A 90 18.80 1.19 4.50
CA CYS A 90 18.65 2.61 4.18
C CYS A 90 18.62 3.52 5.42
N GLY A 91 18.65 2.95 6.63
CA GLY A 91 18.53 3.69 7.89
C GLY A 91 17.08 3.72 8.35
N LEU A 92 16.69 2.70 9.13
CA LEU A 92 15.32 2.54 9.61
C LEU A 92 14.91 3.76 10.44
N VAL A 93 13.91 4.51 9.95
CA VAL A 93 13.33 5.63 10.69
C VAL A 93 12.15 5.14 11.51
N ILE A 94 12.21 5.34 12.83
CA ILE A 94 11.13 4.98 13.75
C ILE A 94 9.90 5.85 13.44
N PRO A 95 8.72 5.24 13.21
CA PRO A 95 7.52 5.98 12.85
C PRO A 95 7.01 6.85 13.99
N THR A 96 6.33 7.94 13.65
CA THR A 96 5.53 8.70 14.62
C THR A 96 4.38 7.82 15.13
N ILE A 97 4.46 7.39 16.39
CA ILE A 97 3.60 6.35 16.98
C ILE A 97 2.10 6.65 16.80
N TRP A 98 1.66 7.86 17.15
CA TRP A 98 0.24 8.21 17.07
C TRP A 98 -0.28 8.15 15.62
N LEU A 99 0.49 8.64 14.65
CA LEU A 99 0.12 8.63 13.23
C LEU A 99 0.10 7.21 12.69
N PHE A 100 1.09 6.40 13.07
CA PHE A 100 1.17 4.99 12.75
C PHE A 100 -0.09 4.25 13.23
N LEU A 101 -0.51 4.45 14.48
CA LEU A 101 -1.69 3.80 15.04
C LEU A 101 -2.98 4.21 14.31
N VAL A 102 -3.11 5.49 13.97
CA VAL A 102 -4.26 5.99 13.19
C VAL A 102 -4.30 5.32 11.81
N VAL A 103 -3.20 5.37 11.05
CA VAL A 103 -3.13 4.77 9.72
C VAL A 103 -3.36 3.25 9.79
N ALA A 104 -2.77 2.55 10.75
CA ALA A 104 -2.97 1.11 10.94
C ALA A 104 -4.42 0.74 11.22
N THR A 105 -5.09 1.50 12.09
CA THR A 105 -6.49 1.25 12.47
C THR A 105 -7.42 1.42 11.28
N PHE A 106 -7.27 2.51 10.52
CA PHE A 106 -8.12 2.75 9.35
C PHE A 106 -7.80 1.83 8.17
N ALA A 107 -6.53 1.47 7.96
CA ALA A 107 -6.15 0.45 6.98
C ALA A 107 -6.76 -0.92 7.32
N PHE A 108 -6.75 -1.30 8.60
CA PHE A 108 -7.39 -2.52 9.08
C PHE A 108 -8.92 -2.46 8.92
N ALA A 109 -9.54 -1.34 9.31
CA ALA A 109 -10.98 -1.13 9.19
C ALA A 109 -11.46 -1.20 7.74
N ASP A 110 -10.71 -0.62 6.80
CA ASP A 110 -11.00 -0.69 5.36
C ASP A 110 -10.99 -2.14 4.86
N GLU A 111 -10.00 -2.94 5.23
CA GLU A 111 -9.90 -4.32 4.78
C GLU A 111 -10.92 -5.24 5.47
N LEU A 112 -11.20 -5.03 6.76
CA LEU A 112 -12.25 -5.75 7.47
C LEU A 112 -13.63 -5.41 6.90
N GLY A 113 -13.87 -4.13 6.64
CA GLY A 113 -15.08 -3.64 5.98
C GLY A 113 -15.22 -4.23 4.58
N HIS A 114 -14.13 -4.31 3.82
CA HIS A 114 -14.12 -4.93 2.50
C HIS A 114 -14.61 -6.38 2.55
N LYS A 115 -14.10 -7.17 3.52
CA LYS A 115 -14.49 -8.57 3.72
C LYS A 115 -15.96 -8.70 4.16
N ARG A 116 -16.40 -7.89 5.12
CA ARG A 116 -17.75 -7.97 5.72
C ARG A 116 -18.85 -7.50 4.78
N TYR A 117 -18.63 -6.38 4.08
CA TYR A 117 -19.62 -5.75 3.21
C TYR A 117 -19.58 -6.23 1.76
N ARG A 118 -18.70 -7.19 1.42
CA ARG A 118 -18.54 -7.72 0.05
C ARG A 118 -19.84 -8.20 -0.59
N LYS A 119 -20.73 -8.79 0.21
CA LYS A 119 -22.00 -9.40 -0.23
C LYS A 119 -23.19 -8.42 -0.22
N LEU A 120 -23.05 -7.24 0.39
CA LEU A 120 -24.13 -6.28 0.53
C LEU A 120 -24.25 -5.39 -0.71
N LYS A 121 -25.47 -4.96 -1.06
CA LYS A 121 -25.72 -3.94 -2.09
C LYS A 121 -25.92 -2.59 -1.40
N GLY A 122 -25.26 -1.54 -1.88
CA GLY A 122 -25.43 -0.18 -1.34
C GLY A 122 -24.15 0.65 -1.29
N PRO A 123 -24.24 1.90 -0.81
CA PRO A 123 -23.12 2.84 -0.79
C PRO A 123 -21.97 2.37 0.13
N LEU A 124 -22.28 1.64 1.21
CA LEU A 124 -21.25 1.07 2.10
C LEU A 124 -20.36 0.04 1.38
N LYS A 125 -20.91 -0.76 0.45
CA LYS A 125 -20.09 -1.66 -0.34
C LYS A 125 -19.09 -0.87 -1.18
N TRP A 126 -19.54 0.18 -1.85
CA TRP A 126 -18.67 1.03 -2.66
C TRP A 126 -17.57 1.67 -1.78
N PHE A 127 -17.94 2.23 -0.62
CA PHE A 127 -17.01 2.85 0.31
C PHE A 127 -15.88 1.92 0.76
N PHE A 128 -16.22 0.71 1.21
CA PHE A 128 -15.21 -0.28 1.64
C PHE A 128 -14.55 -1.02 0.47
N GLN A 129 -15.12 -0.98 -0.73
CA GLN A 129 -14.50 -1.53 -1.93
C GLN A 129 -13.29 -0.70 -2.37
N TYR A 130 -13.36 0.63 -2.24
CA TYR A 130 -12.32 1.59 -2.63
C TYR A 130 -11.49 2.09 -1.44
N ARG A 131 -11.55 1.39 -0.30
CA ARG A 131 -10.81 1.72 0.94
C ARG A 131 -10.92 3.21 1.31
N CYS A 132 -12.15 3.71 1.31
CA CYS A 132 -12.39 5.13 1.50
C CYS A 132 -12.13 5.60 2.95
N ALA A 133 -12.11 4.72 3.95
CA ALA A 133 -11.93 5.15 5.34
C ALA A 133 -10.55 5.76 5.56
N LEU A 134 -9.49 5.11 5.06
CA LEU A 134 -8.13 5.61 5.14
C LEU A 134 -7.96 6.88 4.28
N LYS A 135 -8.56 6.95 3.09
CA LYS A 135 -8.53 8.16 2.24
C LYS A 135 -9.10 9.37 2.95
N VAL A 136 -10.30 9.23 3.53
CA VAL A 136 -10.95 10.31 4.29
C VAL A 136 -10.10 10.72 5.49
N THR A 137 -9.50 9.75 6.19
CA THR A 137 -8.61 10.02 7.32
C THR A 137 -7.38 10.82 6.90
N MET A 138 -6.73 10.45 5.79
CA MET A 138 -5.55 11.15 5.28
C MET A 138 -5.86 12.59 4.85
N VAL A 139 -7.02 12.82 4.23
CA VAL A 139 -7.50 14.17 3.89
C VAL A 139 -7.77 14.97 5.15
N PHE A 140 -8.46 14.39 6.14
CA PHE A 140 -8.76 15.05 7.40
C PHE A 140 -7.48 15.48 8.11
N LEU A 141 -6.50 14.57 8.24
CA LEU A 141 -5.18 14.85 8.83
C LEU A 141 -4.41 15.96 8.10
N ALA A 142 -4.56 16.06 6.78
CA ALA A 142 -3.97 17.13 5.98
C ALA A 142 -4.67 18.48 6.20
N ILE A 143 -6.02 18.50 6.32
CA ILE A 143 -6.81 19.71 6.58
C ILE A 143 -6.48 20.32 7.94
N ILE A 144 -6.35 19.48 8.99
CA ILE A 144 -5.96 19.96 10.33
C ILE A 144 -4.47 20.27 10.46
N ALA A 145 -3.73 20.32 9.34
CA ALA A 145 -2.31 20.64 9.24
C ALA A 145 -1.35 19.72 10.02
N VAL A 146 -1.80 18.52 10.39
CA VAL A 146 -0.97 17.53 11.10
C VAL A 146 -0.16 16.68 10.11
N LEU A 147 -0.73 16.40 8.93
CA LEU A 147 -0.05 15.70 7.84
C LEU A 147 0.39 16.70 6.76
N PRO A 148 1.70 16.80 6.44
CA PRO A 148 2.13 17.67 5.35
C PRO A 148 1.51 17.25 4.02
N PRO A 149 1.04 18.20 3.19
CA PRO A 149 0.32 17.90 1.95
C PRO A 149 1.05 16.96 1.00
N VAL A 150 2.40 17.03 0.96
CA VAL A 150 3.23 16.17 0.10
C VAL A 150 3.02 14.69 0.41
N TYR A 151 2.94 14.29 1.68
CA TYR A 151 2.70 12.89 2.06
C TYR A 151 1.26 12.46 1.82
N CYS A 152 0.31 13.39 1.95
CA CYS A 152 -1.09 13.14 1.58
C CYS A 152 -1.20 12.85 0.08
N VAL A 153 -0.61 13.71 -0.77
CA VAL A 153 -0.55 13.49 -2.22
C VAL A 153 0.20 12.20 -2.56
N GLY A 154 1.30 11.92 -1.88
CA GLY A 154 2.05 10.66 -2.03
C GLY A 154 1.17 9.44 -1.75
N PHE A 155 0.45 9.44 -0.63
CA PHE A 155 -0.51 8.38 -0.30
C PHE A 155 -1.59 8.22 -1.38
N PHE A 156 -2.17 9.33 -1.87
CA PHE A 156 -3.15 9.27 -2.95
C PHE A 156 -2.59 8.75 -4.26
N LEU A 157 -1.33 9.06 -4.60
CA LEU A 157 -0.67 8.50 -5.78
C LEU A 157 -0.39 7.01 -5.63
N PHE A 158 0.05 6.57 -4.45
CA PHE A 158 0.20 5.16 -4.14
C PHE A 158 -1.13 4.41 -4.34
N ASP A 159 -2.21 4.92 -3.75
CA ASP A 159 -3.52 4.28 -3.84
C ASP A 159 -4.09 4.33 -5.26
N ALA A 160 -3.98 5.48 -5.95
CA ALA A 160 -4.37 5.62 -7.35
C ALA A 160 -3.58 4.66 -8.26
N GLY A 161 -2.28 4.48 -8.02
CA GLY A 161 -1.46 3.49 -8.74
C GLY A 161 -1.95 2.07 -8.52
N TYR A 162 -2.30 1.71 -7.28
CA TYR A 162 -2.84 0.41 -6.92
C TYR A 162 -4.22 0.15 -7.58
N GLU A 163 -5.11 1.13 -7.56
CA GLU A 163 -6.46 1.03 -8.14
C GLU A 163 -6.43 1.07 -9.68
N ALA A 164 -5.66 1.98 -10.29
CA ALA A 164 -5.52 2.08 -11.74
C ALA A 164 -4.95 0.78 -12.32
N THR A 165 -3.94 0.21 -11.66
CA THR A 165 -3.38 -1.11 -12.03
C THR A 165 -4.44 -2.21 -11.96
N SER A 166 -5.28 -2.19 -10.90
CA SER A 166 -6.39 -3.14 -10.75
C SER A 166 -7.41 -3.01 -11.90
N ALA A 167 -7.78 -1.78 -12.26
CA ALA A 167 -8.73 -1.50 -13.32
C ALA A 167 -8.18 -1.87 -14.70
N LEU A 168 -6.91 -1.53 -14.97
CA LEU A 168 -6.22 -1.81 -16.23
C LEU A 168 -6.12 -3.32 -16.47
N ILE A 169 -5.69 -4.09 -15.47
CA ILE A 169 -5.56 -5.55 -15.60
C ILE A 169 -6.92 -6.24 -15.76
N ARG A 170 -7.98 -5.71 -15.13
CA ARG A 170 -9.35 -6.20 -15.36
C ARG A 170 -9.81 -5.96 -16.80
N ARG A 171 -9.41 -4.84 -17.42
CA ARG A 171 -9.75 -4.50 -18.81
C ARG A 171 -8.92 -5.27 -19.84
N LEU A 172 -7.64 -5.52 -19.56
CA LEU A 172 -6.72 -6.22 -20.47
C LEU A 172 -6.95 -7.74 -20.55
N GLY A 173 -7.89 -8.29 -19.77
CA GLY A 173 -8.12 -9.74 -19.73
C GLY A 173 -7.02 -10.51 -18.99
N PRO A 174 -7.04 -11.86 -19.02
CA PRO A 174 -6.00 -12.65 -18.39
C PRO A 174 -4.64 -12.36 -19.04
N MET A 175 -3.65 -11.95 -18.23
CA MET A 175 -2.26 -11.82 -18.69
C MET A 175 -1.73 -13.19 -19.13
N PRO A 176 -0.83 -13.24 -20.12
CA PRO A 176 -0.19 -14.48 -20.54
C PRO A 176 0.49 -15.16 -19.33
N ARG A 177 0.26 -16.47 -19.18
CA ARG A 177 0.93 -17.29 -18.17
C ARG A 177 2.39 -17.46 -18.60
N PHE A 178 3.29 -16.74 -17.96
CA PHE A 178 4.72 -17.04 -18.03
C PHE A 178 4.97 -18.25 -17.13
N LYS A 179 5.31 -19.39 -17.75
CA LYS A 179 5.75 -20.61 -17.06
C LYS A 179 7.17 -20.42 -16.56
#